data_AF-A0A7C7NPK8-F1
#
_entry.id   AF-A0A7C7NPK8-F1
#
_cell.length_a   1.000
_cell.length_b   1.000
_cell.length_c   1.000
_cell.angle_alpha   90.00
_cell.angle_beta   90.00
_cell.angle_gamma   90.00
#
_symmetry.space_group_name_H-M   'P 1'
#
loop_
_entity.id
_entity.type
_entity.pdbx_description
1 polymer ?
#
loop_
_entity_poly.entity_id
_entity_poly.type
_entity_poly.pdbx_seq_one_letter_code
_entity_poly.pdbx_strand_id
1 'polypeptide(L)' 'QASAIVVGTEADGLSEAWREASTQNIIIPMSGKIDSMNVSVAAGILIFEAKRQRDFI' A
#
# COMPACT_ATOMS: atom_id res chain seq x y z
N GLN A 1 -10.44 9.57 -8.55
CA GLN A 1 -10.10 8.72 -9.72
C GLN A 1 -10.36 7.26 -9.40
N ALA A 2 -10.69 6.43 -10.39
CA ALA A 2 -10.63 4.98 -10.25
C ALA A 2 -9.17 4.56 -10.11
N SER A 3 -8.86 3.68 -9.15
CA SER A 3 -7.49 3.31 -8.81
C SER A 3 -7.45 1.82 -8.44
N ALA A 4 -6.38 1.14 -8.83
CA ALA A 4 -6.05 -0.19 -8.34
C ALA A 4 -4.87 -0.08 -7.37
N ILE A 5 -4.94 -0.79 -6.24
CA ILE A 5 -3.87 -0.84 -5.25
C ILE A 5 -3.33 -2.26 -5.28
N VAL A 6 -2.03 -2.39 -5.58
CA VAL A 6 -1.32 -3.68 -5.55
C VAL A 6 -0.48 -3.71 -4.29
N VAL A 7 -0.63 -4.79 -3.52
CA VAL A 7 0.16 -5.04 -2.31
C VAL A 7 0.99 -6.31 -2.51
N GLY A 8 2.25 -6.25 -2.10
CA GLY A 8 3.19 -7.37 -2.18
C GLY A 8 3.17 -8.24 -0.94
N THR A 9 4.11 -9.18 -0.82
CA THR A 9 4.23 -10.04 0.38
C THR A 9 4.94 -9.30 1.53
N GLU A 10 4.81 -9.80 2.77
CA GLU A 10 5.45 -9.18 3.95
C GLU A 10 6.98 -9.24 3.92
N ALA A 11 7.54 -10.28 3.30
CA ALA A 11 8.98 -10.53 3.27
C ALA A 11 9.68 -9.73 2.16
N ASP A 12 9.13 -9.77 0.94
CA ASP A 12 9.81 -9.26 -0.26
C ASP A 12 9.12 -8.04 -0.87
N GLY A 13 7.89 -7.72 -0.42
CA GLY A 13 7.09 -6.65 -1.00
C GLY A 13 6.66 -6.94 -2.43
N LEU A 14 6.61 -5.89 -3.27
CA LEU A 14 6.25 -6.01 -4.68
C LEU A 14 7.47 -6.39 -5.51
N SER A 15 7.29 -7.32 -6.45
CA SER A 15 8.32 -7.60 -7.45
C SER A 15 8.61 -6.36 -8.30
N GLU A 16 9.80 -6.31 -8.87
CA GLU A 16 10.26 -5.20 -9.71
C GLU A 16 9.32 -4.91 -10.87
N ALA A 17 8.81 -5.96 -11.54
CA ALA A 17 7.83 -5.84 -12.62
C ALA A 17 6.57 -5.06 -12.21
N TRP A 18 6.05 -5.27 -10.98
CA TRP A 18 4.90 -4.52 -10.49
C TRP A 18 5.26 -3.06 -10.15
N ARG A 19 6.47 -2.82 -9.65
CA ARG A 19 6.94 -1.47 -9.32
C ARG A 19 7.15 -0.62 -10.57
N GLU A 20 7.70 -1.19 -11.63
CA GLU A 20 7.92 -0.53 -12.92
C GLU A 20 6.61 -0.29 -13.69
N ALA A 21 5.66 -1.24 -13.63
CA ALA A 21 4.36 -1.09 -14.27
C ALA A 21 3.42 -0.11 -13.53
N SER A 22 3.72 0.22 -12.27
CA SER A 22 2.88 1.08 -11.46
C SER A 22 2.98 2.55 -11.88
N THR A 23 1.86 3.28 -11.83
CA THR A 23 1.86 4.73 -12.03
C THR A 23 2.51 5.46 -10.86
N GLN A 24 2.41 4.90 -9.64
CA GLN A 24 2.94 5.50 -8.44
C GLN A 24 3.27 4.41 -7.41
N ASN A 25 4.43 4.55 -6.77
CA ASN A 25 4.83 3.75 -5.62
C ASN A 25 4.47 4.49 -4.32
N ILE A 26 3.89 3.77 -3.37
CA ILE A 26 3.45 4.30 -2.07
C ILE A 26 4.14 3.51 -0.96
N ILE A 27 4.58 4.20 0.08
CA ILE A 27 5.15 3.60 1.29
C ILE A 27 4.34 4.09 2.49
N ILE A 28 3.98 3.18 3.40
CA ILE A 28 3.47 3.56 4.72
C ILE A 28 4.69 3.79 5.61
N PRO A 29 4.89 4.99 6.18
CA PRO A 29 6.05 5.29 7.00
C PRO A 29 6.08 4.40 8.25
N MET A 30 7.13 3.59 8.39
CA MET A 30 7.35 2.76 9.57
C MET A 30 8.12 3.53 10.64
N SER A 31 7.80 3.29 11.90
CA SER A 31 8.53 3.85 13.05
C SER A 31 9.23 2.73 13.81
N GLY A 32 10.47 2.96 14.24
CA GLY A 32 11.24 2.00 15.02
C GLY A 32 12.04 1.03 14.16
N LYS A 33 12.17 -0.22 14.63
CA LYS A 33 13.01 -1.27 14.04
C LYS A 33 12.25 -2.29 13.18
N ILE A 34 10.99 -1.98 12.83
CA ILE A 34 10.14 -2.91 12.08
C ILE A 34 10.23 -2.53 10.61
N ASP A 35 10.58 -3.51 9.78
CA ASP A 35 10.90 -3.31 8.37
C ASP A 35 9.66 -3.42 7.48
N SER A 36 8.62 -4.12 7.94
CA SER A 36 7.33 -4.28 7.23
C SER A 36 6.14 -4.51 8.17
N MET A 37 4.94 -4.23 7.66
CA MET A 37 3.68 -4.55 8.34
C MET A 37 3.04 -5.78 7.74
N ASN A 38 2.14 -6.39 8.51
CA ASN A 38 1.24 -7.40 7.98
C ASN A 38 0.47 -6.87 6.77
N VAL A 39 0.41 -7.67 5.71
CA VAL A 39 -0.18 -7.28 4.42
C VAL A 39 -1.64 -6.84 4.55
N SER A 40 -2.42 -7.53 5.37
CA SER A 40 -3.84 -7.20 5.54
C SER A 40 -4.03 -5.86 6.26
N VAL A 41 -3.14 -5.54 7.20
CA VAL A 41 -3.13 -4.25 7.91
C VAL A 41 -2.74 -3.11 6.96
N ALA A 42 -1.68 -3.29 6.18
CA ALA A 42 -1.25 -2.31 5.18
C ALA A 42 -2.34 -2.04 4.14
N ALA A 43 -2.97 -3.08 3.62
CA ALA A 43 -4.10 -2.95 2.68
C ALA A 43 -5.28 -2.20 3.32
N GLY A 44 -5.63 -2.52 4.58
CA GLY A 44 -6.67 -1.82 5.33
C GLY A 44 -6.40 -0.31 5.43
N ILE A 45 -5.18 0.08 5.83
CA ILE A 45 -4.78 1.49 5.93
C ILE A 45 -4.96 2.21 4.59
N LEU A 46 -4.45 1.62 3.50
CA LEU A 46 -4.54 2.22 2.17
C LEU A 46 -5.99 2.36 1.68
N ILE A 47 -6.83 1.36 1.92
CA ILE A 47 -8.26 1.42 1.55
C ILE A 47 -8.98 2.51 2.33
N PHE A 48 -8.74 2.63 3.64
CA PHE A 48 -9.37 3.67 4.45
C PHE A 48 -8.87 5.07 4.11
N GLU A 49 -7.60 5.24 3.77
CA GLU A 49 -7.10 6.53 3.24
C GLU A 49 -7.77 6.86 1.90
N ALA A 50 -7.89 5.86 1.02
CA ALA A 50 -8.55 6.05 -0.25
C ALA A 50 -10.07 6.28 -0.11
N LYS A 51 -10.71 5.78 0.98
CA LYS A 51 -12.07 6.13 1.37
C LYS A 51 -12.13 7.59 1.86
N ARG A 52 -11.21 7.99 2.75
CA ARG A 52 -11.11 9.34 3.31
C ARG A 52 -10.96 10.40 2.22
N GLN A 53 -10.07 10.19 1.25
CA GLN A 53 -9.87 11.12 0.13
C GLN A 53 -11.06 11.21 -0.83
N ARG A 54 -11.97 10.22 -0.80
CA ARG A 54 -13.16 10.19 -1.66
C ARG A 54 -14.41 10.68 -0.94
N ASP A 55 -14.29 11.20 0.29
CA ASP A 55 -15.41 11.71 1.11
C ASP A 55 -16.59 10.72 1.21
N PHE A 56 -16.32 9.42 1.22
CA PHE A 56 -17.35 8.42 1.48
C PHE A 56 -17.72 8.49 2.96
N ILE A 57 -18.98 8.83 3.25
CA ILE A 57 -19.56 8.82 4.59
C ILE A 57 -19.80 7.36 4.98
#